data_AF-A0A0G3X5V8-F1
#
_entry.id   AF-A0A0G3X5V8-F1
#
_cell.length_a   1.000
_cell.length_b   1.000
_cell.length_c   1.000
_cell.angle_alpha   90.00
_cell.angle_beta   90.00
_cell.angle_gamma   90.00
#
_symmetry.space_group_name_H-M   'P 1'
#
loop_
_entity.id
_entity.type
_entity.pdbx_description
1 polymer ?
#
loop_
_entity_poly.entity_id
_entity_poly.type
_entity_poly.pdbx_seq_one_letter_code
_entity_poly.pdbx_strand_id
1 'polypeptide(L)'
;MNGPLEWIAAIGTMIAAGLIAADLGRKATGWGFVLFCAVAITWIVSGVTSNAMPIAAMNTILLAINAWGVWQYLLSPRNRRKLEKLEELEEKAEHEVGG
;
A
#
# COMPACT_ATOMS: atom_id res chain seq x y z
N MET A 1 -13.51 15.71 -14.03
CA MET A 1 -12.28 15.07 -13.57
C MET A 1 -11.11 15.60 -14.39
N ASN A 2 -10.47 16.68 -13.94
CA ASN A 2 -9.18 17.22 -14.41
C ASN A 2 -8.59 18.25 -13.40
N GLY A 3 -8.94 18.14 -12.11
CA GLY A 3 -8.56 19.07 -11.06
C GLY A 3 -7.21 18.73 -10.41
N PRO A 4 -6.57 19.68 -9.70
CA PRO A 4 -5.31 19.44 -8.99
C PRO A 4 -5.36 18.25 -8.03
N LEU A 5 -6.52 18.01 -7.42
CA LEU A 5 -6.77 16.90 -6.50
C LEU A 5 -6.55 15.52 -7.14
N GLU A 6 -6.93 15.37 -8.41
CA GLU A 6 -6.86 14.10 -9.14
C GLU A 6 -5.43 13.83 -9.64
N TRP A 7 -4.70 14.87 -10.01
CA TRP A 7 -3.26 14.76 -10.32
C TRP A 7 -2.44 14.38 -9.09
N ILE A 8 -2.71 15.01 -7.95
CA ILE A 8 -2.06 14.65 -6.68
C ILE A 8 -2.39 13.19 -6.32
N ALA A 9 -3.65 12.80 -6.44
CA ALA A 9 -4.07 11.43 -6.19
C ALA A 9 -3.36 10.44 -7.13
N ALA A 10 -3.31 10.71 -8.44
CA ALA A 10 -2.64 9.85 -9.42
C ALA A 10 -1.14 9.69 -9.15
N ILE A 11 -0.43 10.80 -8.88
CA ILE A 11 1.00 10.75 -8.55
C ILE A 11 1.22 9.97 -7.25
N GLY A 12 0.40 10.24 -6.23
CA GLY A 12 0.43 9.49 -4.98
C GLY A 12 0.18 7.99 -5.17
N THR A 13 -0.77 7.61 -6.03
CA THR A 13 -1.04 6.20 -6.41
C THR A 13 0.21 5.55 -6.98
N MET A 14 0.89 6.22 -7.93
CA MET A 14 2.09 5.68 -8.57
C MET A 14 3.25 5.51 -7.57
N ILE A 15 3.45 6.48 -6.67
CA ILE A 15 4.49 6.40 -5.63
C ILE A 15 4.19 5.26 -4.65
N ALA A 16 2.94 5.17 -4.18
CA ALA A 16 2.52 4.11 -3.25
C ALA A 16 2.66 2.72 -3.88
N ALA A 17 2.26 2.58 -5.16
CA ALA A 17 2.44 1.35 -5.93
C ALA A 17 3.93 0.98 -6.03
N GLY A 18 4.79 1.95 -6.35
CA GLY A 18 6.23 1.76 -6.43
C GLY A 18 6.84 1.30 -5.10
N LEU A 19 6.43 1.87 -3.97
CA LEU A 19 6.92 1.47 -2.65
C LEU A 19 6.55 0.03 -2.30
N ILE A 20 5.33 -0.40 -2.62
CA ILE A 20 4.89 -1.78 -2.39
C ILE A 20 5.61 -2.73 -3.35
N ALA A 21 5.74 -2.37 -4.62
CA ALA A 21 6.37 -3.21 -5.64
C ALA A 21 7.89 -3.37 -5.44
N ALA A 22 8.56 -2.34 -4.90
CA ALA A 22 9.98 -2.40 -4.60
C ALA A 22 10.32 -3.35 -3.44
N ASP A 23 9.32 -3.68 -2.59
CA ASP A 23 9.41 -4.60 -1.45
C ASP A 23 10.71 -4.50 -0.65
N LEU A 24 11.12 -3.26 -0.33
CA LEU A 24 12.36 -2.94 0.41
C LEU A 24 12.27 -3.29 1.91
N GLY A 25 11.53 -4.35 2.23
CA GLY A 25 11.25 -4.84 3.58
C GLY A 25 9.93 -4.35 4.16
N ARG A 26 9.49 -5.06 5.21
CA ARG A 26 8.16 -4.92 5.84
C ARG A 26 7.72 -3.48 6.13
N LYS A 27 8.64 -2.63 6.61
CA LYS A 27 8.32 -1.25 6.99
C LYS A 27 8.03 -0.37 5.77
N ALA A 28 8.81 -0.50 4.70
CA ALA A 28 8.62 0.29 3.48
C ALA A 28 7.28 -0.05 2.83
N THR A 29 6.99 -1.35 2.67
CA THR A 29 5.72 -1.86 2.15
C THR A 29 4.54 -1.40 3.02
N GLY A 30 4.70 -1.42 4.35
CA GLY A 30 3.72 -0.87 5.29
C GLY A 30 3.43 0.62 5.10
N TRP A 31 4.45 1.45 4.90
CA TRP A 31 4.28 2.88 4.59
C TRP A 31 3.68 3.13 3.20
N GLY A 32 3.95 2.26 2.22
CA GLY A 32 3.26 2.26 0.93
C GLY A 32 1.74 2.12 1.08
N PHE A 33 1.28 1.21 1.94
CA PHE A 33 -0.15 1.07 2.27
C PHE A 33 -0.73 2.32 2.95
N VAL A 34 0.02 2.97 3.84
CA VAL A 34 -0.42 4.23 4.48
C VAL A 34 -0.63 5.32 3.45
N LEU A 35 0.32 5.47 2.52
CA LEU A 35 0.20 6.45 1.43
C LEU A 35 -0.99 6.14 0.52
N PHE A 36 -1.22 4.86 0.19
CA PHE A 36 -2.40 4.45 -0.57
C PHE A 36 -3.72 4.78 0.13
N CYS A 37 -3.79 4.65 1.45
CA CYS A 37 -4.98 5.09 2.20
C CYS A 37 -5.25 6.58 2.02
N ALA A 38 -4.23 7.42 2.14
CA ALA A 38 -4.37 8.87 1.96
C ALA A 38 -4.87 9.21 0.54
N VAL A 39 -4.30 8.56 -0.47
CA VAL A 39 -4.67 8.74 -1.87
C VAL A 39 -6.08 8.22 -2.18
N ALA A 40 -6.48 7.09 -1.60
CA ALA A 40 -7.83 6.56 -1.75
C ALA A 40 -8.88 7.53 -1.19
N ILE A 41 -8.60 8.18 -0.05
CA ILE A 41 -9.47 9.25 0.49
C ILE A 41 -9.59 10.41 -0.52
N THR A 42 -8.48 10.82 -1.13
CA THR A 42 -8.47 11.86 -2.16
C THR A 42 -9.35 11.48 -3.36
N TRP A 43 -9.26 10.24 -3.84
CA TRP A 43 -10.10 9.74 -4.94
C TRP A 43 -11.57 9.60 -4.55
N ILE A 44 -11.88 9.23 -3.31
CA ILE A 44 -13.27 9.21 -2.80
C ILE A 44 -13.85 10.62 -2.82
N VAL A 45 -13.14 11.60 -2.26
CA VAL A 45 -13.59 13.00 -2.25
C VAL A 45 -13.81 13.50 -3.68
N SER A 46 -12.84 13.30 -4.59
CA SER A 46 -12.97 13.72 -5.98
C SER A 46 -14.14 13.04 -6.69
N GLY A 47 -14.34 11.74 -6.44
CA GLY A 47 -15.42 10.95 -7.03
C GLY A 47 -16.79 11.45 -6.58
N VAL A 48 -16.95 11.78 -5.29
CA VAL A 48 -18.21 12.34 -4.77
C VAL A 48 -18.46 13.74 -5.32
N THR A 49 -17.46 14.64 -5.30
CA THR A 49 -17.63 16.02 -5.78
C THR A 49 -17.85 16.12 -7.29
N SER A 50 -17.30 15.17 -8.06
CA SER A 50 -17.44 15.10 -9.52
C SER A 50 -18.62 14.24 -9.98
N ASN A 51 -19.46 13.76 -9.05
CA ASN A 51 -20.59 12.84 -9.32
C ASN A 51 -20.16 11.55 -10.06
N ALA A 52 -18.92 11.10 -9.82
CA ALA A 52 -18.32 9.88 -10.36
C ALA A 52 -18.37 8.77 -9.30
N MET A 53 -19.59 8.33 -8.97
CA MET A 53 -19.84 7.30 -7.94
C MET A 53 -19.04 6.00 -8.11
N PRO A 54 -18.80 5.45 -9.33
CA PRO A 54 -17.98 4.26 -9.48
C PRO A 54 -16.55 4.41 -8.93
N ILE A 55 -15.94 5.59 -9.10
CA ILE A 55 -14.57 5.85 -8.63
C ILE A 55 -14.54 5.97 -7.11
N ALA A 56 -15.53 6.63 -6.52
CA ALA A 56 -15.66 6.74 -5.08
C ALA A 56 -15.90 5.37 -4.42
N ALA A 57 -16.79 4.55 -4.99
CA ALA A 57 -17.09 3.21 -4.50
C ALA A 57 -15.86 2.30 -4.56
N MET A 58 -15.16 2.27 -5.70
CA MET A 58 -13.94 1.48 -5.86
C MET A 58 -12.87 1.90 -4.84
N ASN A 59 -12.62 3.20 -4.68
CA ASN A 59 -11.60 3.68 -3.75
C ASN A 59 -11.98 3.48 -2.28
N THR A 60 -13.27 3.38 -1.96
CA THR A 60 -13.72 3.00 -0.61
C THR A 60 -13.32 1.56 -0.28
N ILE A 61 -13.50 0.63 -1.22
CA ILE A 61 -13.05 -0.76 -1.05
C ILE A 61 -11.52 -0.81 -0.97
N LEU A 62 -10.82 -0.09 -1.85
CA LEU A 62 -9.36 -0.01 -1.79
C LEU A 62 -8.86 0.56 -0.48
N LEU A 63 -9.53 1.56 0.10
CA LEU A 63 -9.18 2.11 1.40
C LEU A 63 -9.25 1.03 2.50
N ALA A 64 -10.29 0.19 2.49
CA ALA A 64 -10.40 -0.92 3.44
C ALA A 64 -9.28 -1.96 3.27
N ILE A 65 -8.95 -2.33 2.02
CA ILE A 65 -7.86 -3.27 1.71
C ILE A 65 -6.51 -2.69 2.14
N ASN A 66 -6.24 -1.42 1.83
CA ASN A 66 -4.98 -0.76 2.21
C ASN A 66 -4.87 -0.61 3.73
N ALA A 67 -5.97 -0.29 4.43
CA ALA A 67 -5.99 -0.25 5.90
C ALA A 67 -5.68 -1.63 6.49
N TRP A 68 -6.17 -2.71 5.88
CA TRP A 68 -5.79 -4.08 6.26
C TRP A 68 -4.30 -4.33 6.02
N GLY A 69 -3.74 -3.88 4.90
CA GLY A 69 -2.30 -3.91 4.63
C GLY A 69 -1.47 -3.18 5.68
N VAL A 70 -1.88 -1.97 6.08
CA VAL A 70 -1.25 -1.21 7.18
C VAL A 70 -1.24 -2.03 8.47
N TRP A 71 -2.38 -2.61 8.84
CA TRP A 71 -2.47 -3.44 10.04
C TRP A 71 -1.55 -4.66 9.96
N GLN A 72 -1.54 -5.35 8.82
CA GLN A 72 -0.75 -6.55 8.59
C GLN A 72 0.76 -6.29 8.66
N TYR A 73 1.24 -5.21 8.03
CA TYR A 73 2.67 -4.92 7.87
C TYR A 73 3.24 -4.06 8.99
N LEU A 74 2.52 -3.06 9.50
CA LEU A 74 3.04 -2.16 10.54
C LEU A 74 2.63 -2.58 11.95
N LEU A 75 1.37 -2.98 12.16
CA LEU A 75 0.79 -3.08 13.51
C LEU A 75 0.75 -4.52 14.07
N SER A 76 0.60 -5.54 13.23
CA SER A 76 0.43 -6.93 13.68
C SER A 76 1.74 -7.53 14.22
N PRO A 77 1.84 -7.82 15.54
CA PRO A 77 3.04 -8.39 16.14
C PRO A 77 3.28 -9.84 15.69
N ARG A 78 2.20 -10.56 15.40
CA ARG A 78 2.26 -11.95 14.92
C ARG A 78 2.83 -12.01 13.51
N ASN A 79 2.41 -11.10 12.63
CA ASN A 79 2.92 -11.04 11.26
C ASN A 79 4.37 -10.59 11.23
N ARG A 80 4.74 -9.63 12.09
CA ARG A 80 6.14 -9.21 12.25
C ARG A 80 7.10 -10.39 12.44
N ARG A 81 6.83 -11.26 13.42
CA ARG A 81 7.67 -12.43 13.69
C ARG A 81 7.69 -13.45 12.54
N LYS A 82 6.59 -13.56 11.79
CA LYS A 82 6.52 -14.44 10.63
C LYS A 82 7.40 -13.92 9.50
N LEU A 83 7.31 -12.63 9.17
CA LEU A 83 8.13 -12.02 8.13
C LEU A 83 9.61 -12.05 8.51
N GLU A 84 9.97 -11.68 9.74
CA GLU A 84 11.37 -11.76 10.22
C GLU A 84 11.95 -13.18 10.06
N LYS A 85 11.15 -14.22 10.35
CA LYS A 85 11.56 -15.62 10.12
C LYS A 85 11.67 -15.99 8.65
N LEU A 86 10.84 -15.43 7.77
CA LEU A 86 10.90 -15.70 6.33
C LEU A 86 12.16 -15.05 5.74
N GLU A 87 12.44 -13.80 6.12
CA GLU A 87 13.66 -13.07 5.76
C GLU A 87 14.92 -13.86 6.21
N GLU A 88 14.95 -14.36 7.46
CA GLU A 88 16.06 -15.20 7.95
C GLU A 88 16.20 -16.53 7.17
N LEU A 89 15.10 -17.13 6.72
CA LEU A 89 15.12 -18.38 5.97
C LEU A 89 15.54 -18.16 4.51
N GLU A 90 15.12 -17.04 3.92
CA GLU A 90 15.50 -16.62 2.58
C GLU A 90 17.00 -16.31 2.52
N GLU A 91 17.54 -15.55 3.47
CA GLU A 91 18.98 -15.27 3.56
C GLU A 91 19.79 -16.57 3.69
N LYS A 92 19.33 -17.52 4.54
CA LYS A 92 19.96 -18.85 4.64
C LYS A 92 19.89 -19.64 3.34
N ALA A 93 18.73 -19.64 2.67
CA ALA A 93 18.56 -20.34 1.40
C ALA A 93 19.43 -19.74 0.28
N GLU A 94 19.54 -18.41 0.20
CA GLU A 94 20.43 -17.74 -0.74
C GLU A 94 21.90 -18.07 -0.46
N HIS A 95 22.31 -18.11 0.81
CA HIS A 95 23.65 -18.55 1.18
C HIS A 95 23.94 -20.01 0.84
N GLU A 96 22.95 -20.90 0.95
CA GLU A 96 23.08 -22.32 0.60
C GLU A 96 23.09 -22.56 -0.92
N VAL A 97 22.35 -21.76 -1.70
CA VAL A 97 22.27 -21.91 -3.17
C VAL A 97 23.38 -21.14 -3.89
N GLY A 98 23.86 -20.03 -3.32
CA GLY A 98 24.95 -19.21 -3.86
C GLY A 98 26.36 -19.65 -3.45
N GLY A 99 26.48 -20.65 -2.56
CA GLY A 99 27.74 -21.22 -2.07
C GLY A 99 28.27 -22.39 -2.89
#